data_AF-A0AAW7KG91-F1
#
_entry.id   AF-A0AAW7KG91-F1
#
_cell.length_a   1.000
_cell.length_b   1.000
_cell.length_c   1.000
_cell.angle_alpha   90.00
_cell.angle_beta   90.00
_cell.angle_gamma   90.00
#
_symmetry.space_group_name_H-M   'P 1'
#
loop_
_entity.id
_entity.type
_entity.pdbx_description
1 polymer ?
#
loop_
_entity_poly.entity_id
_entity_poly.type
_entity_poly.pdbx_seq_one_letter_code
_entity_poly.pdbx_strand_id
1 'polypeptide(L)' 'KQETKEFINQYFEEKHIEIYDVNFNVSWVDDTKIYTNIYTIDLPKGLTYADVIEDLSVSNNVTKLRLINV' A
#
# COMPACT_ATOMS: atom_id res chain seq x y z
N LYS A 1 11.19 -6.14 -4.99
CA LYS A 1 10.39 -5.13 -5.73
C LYS A 1 9.15 -5.73 -6.40
N GLN A 2 9.25 -6.88 -7.06
CA GLN A 2 8.09 -7.57 -7.63
C GLN A 2 7.25 -8.29 -6.56
N GLU A 3 7.90 -9.04 -5.66
CA GLU A 3 7.25 -9.77 -4.57
C GLU A 3 6.38 -8.87 -3.67
N THR A 4 6.84 -7.65 -3.37
CA THR A 4 6.09 -6.68 -2.54
C THR A 4 4.83 -6.17 -3.24
N LYS A 5 4.86 -5.99 -4.56
CA LYS A 5 3.71 -5.53 -5.33
C LYS A 5 2.67 -6.64 -5.46
N GLU A 6 3.13 -7.87 -5.72
CA GLU A 6 2.26 -9.05 -5.79
C GLU A 6 1.57 -9.29 -4.44
N PHE A 7 2.29 -9.17 -3.32
CA PHE A 7 1.73 -9.25 -1.98
C PHE A 7 0.61 -8.23 -1.73
N ILE A 8 0.85 -6.94 -2.02
CA ILE A 8 -0.14 -5.88 -1.80
C ILE A 8 -1.38 -6.11 -2.67
N ASN A 9 -1.19 -6.50 -3.93
CA ASN A 9 -2.31 -6.77 -4.84
C ASN A 9 -3.15 -7.96 -4.36
N GLN A 10 -2.50 -9.06 -3.96
CA GLN A 10 -3.18 -10.23 -3.42
C GLN A 10 -3.93 -9.88 -2.13
N TYR A 11 -3.32 -9.11 -1.24
CA TYR A 11 -3.97 -8.64 -0.01
C TYR A 11 -5.24 -7.83 -0.31
N PHE A 12 -5.18 -6.90 -1.25
CA PHE A 12 -6.35 -6.12 -1.65
C PHE A 12 -7.44 -6.99 -2.28
N GLU A 13 -7.07 -7.97 -3.09
CA GLU A 13 -8.02 -8.93 -3.68
C GLU A 13 -8.71 -9.80 -2.60
N GLU A 14 -7.93 -10.39 -1.69
CA GLU A 14 -8.42 -11.25 -0.60
C GLU A 14 -9.34 -10.50 0.37
N LYS A 15 -9.05 -9.21 0.61
CA LYS A 15 -9.83 -8.36 1.51
C LYS A 15 -10.98 -7.64 0.81
N HIS A 16 -11.17 -7.84 -0.49
CA HIS A 16 -12.18 -7.14 -1.30
C HIS A 16 -12.04 -5.60 -1.25
N ILE A 17 -10.79 -5.11 -1.24
CA ILE A 17 -10.48 -3.69 -1.34
C ILE A 17 -10.49 -3.30 -2.81
N GLU A 18 -11.30 -2.30 -3.17
CA GLU A 18 -11.34 -1.78 -4.54
C GLU A 18 -10.24 -0.74 -4.73
N ILE A 19 -9.53 -0.81 -5.86
CA ILE A 19 -8.49 0.16 -6.22
C ILE A 19 -9.06 1.10 -7.28
N TYR A 20 -9.18 2.38 -6.97
CA TYR A 20 -9.62 3.40 -7.92
C TYR A 20 -8.47 3.94 -8.75
N ASP A 21 -7.30 4.15 -8.13
CA ASP A 21 -6.16 4.75 -8.80
C ASP A 21 -4.84 4.25 -8.21
N VAL A 22 -3.81 4.22 -9.06
CA VAL A 22 -2.45 3.85 -8.70
C VAL A 22 -1.50 4.90 -9.24
N ASN A 23 -0.95 5.70 -8.35
CA ASN A 23 0.12 6.63 -8.64
C ASN A 23 1.46 6.03 -8.18
N PHE A 24 2.54 6.48 -8.81
CA PHE A 24 3.88 6.11 -8.37
C PHE A 24 4.79 7.32 -8.33
N ASN A 25 5.68 7.32 -7.36
CA ASN A 25 6.73 8.31 -7.22
C ASN A 25 8.08 7.62 -7.05
N VAL A 26 9.10 8.22 -7.65
CA VAL A 26 10.48 7.78 -7.52
C VAL A 26 11.28 8.95 -6.98
N SER A 27 11.87 8.77 -5.80
CA SER A 27 12.72 9.78 -5.17
C SER A 27 14.11 9.23 -4.87
N TRP A 28 15.08 10.12 -4.85
CA TRP A 28 16.41 9.84 -4.33
C TRP A 28 16.47 10.37 -2.90
N VAL A 29 16.85 9.52 -1.96
CA VAL A 29 17.13 9.90 -0.57
C VAL A 29 18.55 9.46 -0.31
N ASP A 30 19.43 10.44 -0.08
CA ASP A 30 20.89 10.28 -0.14
C ASP A 30 21.30 9.63 -1.48
N ASP A 31 21.95 8.46 -1.47
CA ASP A 31 22.31 7.68 -2.67
C ASP A 31 21.35 6.52 -2.95
N THR A 32 20.22 6.44 -2.24
CA THR A 32 19.26 5.35 -2.37
C THR A 32 18.02 5.79 -3.17
N LYS A 33 17.70 5.02 -4.20
CA LYS A 33 16.49 5.21 -5.00
C LYS A 33 15.28 4.56 -4.32
N ILE A 34 14.39 5.38 -3.78
CA ILE A 34 13.14 4.96 -3.14
C ILE A 34 12.02 4.94 -4.18
N TYR A 35 11.28 3.83 -4.20
CA TYR A 35 10.10 3.65 -5.04
C TYR A 35 8.88 3.66 -4.12
N THR A 36 7.93 4.55 -4.41
CA THR A 36 6.71 4.71 -3.62
C THR A 36 5.51 4.50 -4.53
N ASN A 37 4.68 3.51 -4.22
CA ASN A 37 3.37 3.36 -4.84
C ASN A 37 2.34 4.02 -3.91
N ILE A 38 1.42 4.78 -4.50
CA ILE A 38 0.35 5.48 -3.81
C ILE A 38 -0.96 4.94 -4.39
N TYR A 39 -1.74 4.30 -3.54
CA TYR A 39 -3.01 3.68 -3.91
C TYR A 39 -4.16 4.51 -3.40
N THR A 40 -5.12 4.79 -4.27
CA THR A 40 -6.45 5.30 -3.87
C THR A 40 -7.38 4.10 -3.84
N ILE A 41 -7.91 3.79 -2.66
CA ILE A 41 -8.69 2.56 -2.42
C ILE A 41 -10.04 2.87 -1.76
N ASP A 42 -11.02 2.01 -2.02
CA ASP A 42 -12.26 1.92 -1.22
C ASP A 42 -12.18 0.72 -0.29
N LEU A 43 -12.61 0.91 0.96
CA LEU A 43 -12.62 -0.17 1.94
C LEU A 43 -14.03 -0.77 2.03
N PRO A 44 -14.17 -2.11 1.98
CA PRO A 44 -15.46 -2.74 2.16
C PRO A 44 -15.98 -2.54 3.59
N LYS A 45 -17.29 -2.74 3.77
CA LYS A 45 -17.93 -2.60 5.09
C LYS A 45 -17.28 -3.53 6.11
N GLY A 46 -16.90 -2.95 7.25
CA GLY A 46 -16.30 -3.69 8.36
C GLY A 46 -14.77 -3.77 8.32
N LEU A 47 -14.12 -3.24 7.28
CA LEU A 47 -12.68 -3.07 7.24
C LEU A 47 -12.32 -1.60 7.46
N THR A 48 -11.47 -1.32 8.44
CA THR A 48 -10.99 0.04 8.73
C THR A 48 -9.59 0.25 8.18
N TYR A 49 -9.20 1.52 8.00
CA TYR A 49 -7.84 1.84 7.60
C TYR A 49 -6.80 1.39 8.63
N ALA A 50 -7.19 1.29 9.92
CA ALA A 50 -6.31 0.82 10.98
C ALA A 50 -6.00 -0.67 10.80
N ASP A 51 -7.01 -1.48 10.48
CA ASP A 51 -6.84 -2.91 10.19
C ASP A 51 -5.91 -3.13 9.00
N VAL A 52 -6.06 -2.33 7.94
CA VAL A 52 -5.20 -2.39 6.75
C VAL A 52 -3.76 -2.02 7.09
N ILE A 53 -3.54 -1.01 7.93
CA ILE A 53 -2.19 -0.63 8.36
C ILE A 53 -1.57 -1.73 9.20
N GLU A 54 -2.32 -2.32 10.12
CA GLU A 54 -1.85 -3.41 10.98
C GLU A 54 -1.45 -4.63 10.13
N ASP A 55 -2.35 -5.10 9.27
CA ASP A 55 -2.11 -6.25 8.38
C ASP A 55 -0.87 -6.05 7.49
N LEU A 56 -0.74 -4.86 6.88
CA LEU A 56 0.39 -4.56 6.00
C LEU A 56 1.70 -4.30 6.77
N SER A 57 1.64 -3.89 8.03
CA SER A 57 2.83 -3.64 8.86
C SER A 57 3.58 -4.91 9.27
N VAL A 58 2.88 -6.05 9.28
CA VAL A 58 3.49 -7.37 9.56
C VAL A 58 4.39 -7.82 8.40
N SER A 59 4.21 -7.26 7.20
CA SER A 59 5.08 -7.53 6.07
C SER A 59 6.41 -6.79 6.22
N ASN A 60 7.51 -7.56 6.38
CA ASN A 60 8.88 -7.05 6.53
C ASN A 60 9.37 -6.10 5.41
N ASN A 61 8.59 -5.96 4.32
CA ASN A 61 8.96 -5.17 3.14
C ASN A 61 8.24 -3.81 3.04
N VAL A 62 7.42 -3.42 4.02
CA VAL A 62 6.70 -2.15 4.02
C VAL A 62 7.42 -1.12 4.88
N THR A 63 8.10 -0.16 4.24
CA THR A 63 8.94 0.84 4.94
C THR A 63 8.14 2.01 5.52
N LYS A 64 7.00 2.37 4.91
CA LYS A 64 6.17 3.51 5.35
C LYS A 64 4.76 3.41 4.80
N LEU A 65 3.76 3.53 5.66
CA LEU A 65 2.36 3.68 5.30
C LEU A 65 1.91 5.10 5.67
N ARG A 66 1.17 5.76 4.77
CA ARG A 66 0.62 7.09 5.01
C ARG A 66 -0.77 7.17 4.40
N LEU A 67 -1.73 7.61 5.20
CA LEU A 67 -3.06 7.97 4.72
C LEU A 67 -2.99 9.36 4.08
N ILE A 68 -3.40 9.46 2.82
CA ILE A 68 -3.63 10.72 2.13
C ILE A 68 -5.14 10.86 2.01
N ASN A 69 -5.73 11.71 2.85
CA ASN A 69 -7.14 12.04 2.74
C ASN A 69 -7.29 13.13 1.67
N VAL A 70 -8.24 12.95 0.73
CA VAL A 70 -8.55 13.91 -0.34
C VAL A 70 -9.78 14.73 0.02
#